data_AF-W8BH76-F1
#
_entry.id   AF-W8BH76-F1
#
_cell.length_a   1.000
_cell.length_b   1.000
_cell.length_c   1.000
_cell.angle_alpha   90.00
_cell.angle_beta   90.00
_cell.angle_gamma   90.00
#
_symmetry.space_group_name_H-M   'P 1'
#
loop_
_entity.id
_entity.type
_entity.pdbx_description
1 polymer ?
#
loop_
_entity_poly.entity_id
_entity_poly.type
_entity_poly.pdbx_seq_one_letter_code
_entity_poly.pdbx_strand_id
1 'polypeptide(L)'
;MNIASSSLLVYSVTIVLFTLVYANQKLGAPNPQPQQICPEQNDIAPCICTVKKNGLDILCETTDLAHITKSMGTLKGQSPIIFYLKLRHNNLPKLQGFVFLALDIRHLTIHNSSLAAIEENALSSLGNGLTQLDVSQNQMKTVPSAALKHLFRLLILNLNHNKIGVIHNNAFEGLDTLEILTLYENKIVTIEPEAFRGVEKKLKRLNLGGNDLTVIPQKALSILDSLKKLEIQENKIGSIHEGDFAGMESLDSLILAHNMITSVPANVFSHLSILNSLELEGNKIEIIDKDGFKGLEENLQYLRLGDNNIQSIPSEALRPLHRLRHLDLRNNNISFIQEDAFTGYGDSLTFLNLQKNDIKFLPSMIFENLNSLETLNVQNNKLSHIPQDIMEPITDTLRIIDITDNPLICSCELTWFPRLLQDLKNRDDEMAQKNKPACLMPIENRQYYVQTMPLEKMNCGGKNASPSPIPQNLLRMNAFALSIFTVVSRF
;
A
#
# COMPACT_ATOMS: atom_id res chain seq x y z
N MET A 1 53.05 28.04 -6.14
CA MET A 1 54.13 28.59 -7.00
C MET A 1 55.45 28.02 -6.53
N ASN A 2 56.43 27.70 -7.38
CA ASN A 2 56.38 27.19 -8.76
C ASN A 2 57.83 26.82 -9.12
N ILE A 3 58.06 25.62 -9.66
CA ILE A 3 59.22 25.39 -10.54
C ILE A 3 58.67 24.83 -11.84
N ALA A 4 58.48 25.74 -12.79
CA ALA A 4 58.51 25.42 -14.22
C ALA A 4 60.01 25.41 -14.65
N SER A 5 60.44 24.90 -15.81
CA SER A 5 59.79 24.97 -17.12
C SER A 5 60.41 24.00 -18.13
N SER A 6 59.67 23.71 -19.21
CA SER A 6 60.15 23.44 -20.60
C SER A 6 61.05 22.22 -20.88
N SER A 7 60.99 21.55 -22.05
CA SER A 7 60.26 21.86 -23.30
C SER A 7 59.91 20.62 -24.14
N LEU A 8 58.81 20.79 -24.90
CA LEU A 8 58.22 19.97 -25.95
C LEU A 8 59.19 19.33 -26.97
N LEU A 9 58.76 18.18 -27.52
CA LEU A 9 58.69 17.94 -28.98
C LEU A 9 57.57 16.92 -29.29
N VAL A 10 56.93 17.01 -30.47
CA VAL A 10 55.58 16.46 -30.73
C VAL A 10 55.49 15.75 -32.11
N TYR A 11 54.53 14.80 -32.20
CA TYR A 11 53.93 14.08 -33.36
C TYR A 11 54.62 12.77 -33.77
N SER A 12 53.97 11.61 -33.94
CA SER A 12 52.81 11.19 -34.79
C SER A 12 52.13 9.88 -34.23
N VAL A 13 50.80 9.60 -34.30
CA VAL A 13 49.93 9.16 -35.44
C VAL A 13 50.31 7.75 -35.99
N THR A 14 49.51 6.65 -36.03
CA THR A 14 48.04 6.37 -35.84
C THR A 14 47.67 4.85 -35.64
N ILE A 15 46.75 4.53 -34.69
CA ILE A 15 45.59 3.55 -34.67
C ILE A 15 45.76 2.03 -35.05
N VAL A 16 44.87 1.19 -34.49
CA VAL A 16 44.48 -0.24 -34.78
C VAL A 16 45.49 -1.34 -34.39
N LEU A 17 45.17 -2.50 -33.78
CA LEU A 17 43.93 -3.30 -33.70
C LEU A 17 43.71 -3.97 -32.31
N PHE A 18 42.45 -4.14 -31.89
CA PHE A 18 42.04 -4.96 -30.74
C PHE A 18 41.86 -6.42 -31.18
N THR A 19 42.51 -7.39 -30.53
CA THR A 19 42.11 -8.81 -30.57
C THR A 19 42.17 -9.44 -29.18
N LEU A 20 41.10 -10.15 -28.82
CA LEU A 20 40.96 -10.78 -27.50
C LEU A 20 41.89 -11.99 -27.37
N VAL A 21 42.63 -12.04 -26.27
CA VAL A 21 43.11 -13.31 -25.69
C VAL A 21 42.60 -13.39 -24.25
N TYR A 22 41.45 -14.04 -24.09
CA TYR A 22 40.95 -14.47 -22.78
C TYR A 22 41.92 -15.53 -22.22
N ALA A 23 42.85 -15.11 -21.36
CA ALA A 23 43.65 -16.03 -20.57
C ALA A 23 42.76 -16.64 -19.48
N ASN A 24 42.46 -17.93 -19.61
CA ASN A 24 41.66 -18.69 -18.66
C ASN A 24 42.32 -18.78 -17.26
N GLN A 25 42.08 -17.78 -16.41
CA GLN A 25 42.14 -18.02 -14.97
C GLN A 25 40.95 -18.89 -14.59
N LYS A 26 41.24 -20.15 -14.25
CA LYS A 26 40.27 -21.01 -13.56
C LYS A 26 39.85 -20.28 -12.28
N LEU A 27 38.60 -19.80 -12.24
CA LEU A 27 37.96 -19.55 -10.96
C LEU A 27 38.03 -20.88 -10.19
N GLY A 28 38.55 -20.83 -8.96
CA GLY A 28 38.38 -21.94 -8.03
C GLY A 28 36.89 -22.24 -7.94
N ALA A 29 36.51 -23.51 -8.07
CA ALA A 29 35.12 -23.90 -7.88
C ALA A 29 34.63 -23.33 -6.54
N PRO A 30 33.38 -22.85 -6.45
CA PRO A 30 32.83 -22.50 -5.14
C PRO A 30 32.98 -23.74 -4.25
N ASN A 31 33.61 -23.56 -3.09
CA ASN A 31 33.72 -24.63 -2.09
C ASN A 31 32.32 -25.25 -1.96
N PRO A 32 32.18 -26.59 -2.11
CA PRO A 32 30.87 -27.22 -1.99
C PRO A 32 30.30 -26.80 -0.65
N GLN A 33 29.12 -26.16 -0.66
CA GLN A 33 28.46 -25.80 0.59
C GLN A 33 28.36 -27.07 1.44
N PRO A 34 28.69 -27.01 2.74
CA PRO A 34 28.68 -28.19 3.60
C PRO A 34 27.32 -28.86 3.45
N GLN A 35 27.33 -30.14 3.03
CA GLN A 35 26.11 -30.85 2.66
C GLN A 35 25.14 -30.78 3.84
N GLN A 36 24.04 -30.04 3.63
CA GLN A 36 23.01 -29.84 4.62
C GLN A 36 22.24 -31.15 4.74
N ILE A 37 22.51 -31.90 5.81
CA ILE A 37 21.93 -33.21 6.07
C ILE A 37 20.99 -33.05 7.26
N CYS A 38 19.78 -33.61 7.17
CA CYS A 38 18.89 -33.71 8.32
C CYS A 38 19.35 -34.85 9.24
N PRO A 39 19.26 -34.70 10.58
CA PRO A 39 19.40 -35.82 11.50
C PRO A 39 18.39 -36.93 11.20
N GLU A 40 18.67 -38.14 11.71
CA GLU A 40 17.70 -39.25 11.69
C GLU A 40 16.39 -38.83 12.36
N GLN A 41 15.26 -39.20 11.75
CA GLN A 41 13.94 -38.69 12.16
C GLN A 41 13.60 -39.04 13.63
N ASN A 42 14.13 -40.14 14.15
CA ASN A 42 13.93 -40.55 15.55
C ASN A 42 14.66 -39.66 16.57
N ASP A 43 15.74 -38.97 16.18
CA ASP A 43 16.55 -38.13 17.08
C ASP A 43 15.96 -36.73 17.29
N ILE A 44 15.12 -36.28 16.34
CA ILE A 44 14.45 -34.97 16.33
C ILE A 44 12.92 -35.05 16.44
N ALA A 45 12.33 -36.25 16.44
CA ALA A 45 10.89 -36.43 16.62
C ALA A 45 10.39 -35.76 17.93
N PRO A 46 9.21 -35.09 17.91
CA PRO A 46 8.24 -35.02 16.81
C PRO A 46 8.51 -33.92 15.75
N CYS A 47 9.63 -33.19 15.83
CA CYS A 47 9.98 -32.22 14.80
C CYS A 47 10.34 -32.91 13.48
N ILE A 48 10.07 -32.22 12.37
CA ILE A 48 10.36 -32.67 11.00
C ILE A 48 11.46 -31.77 10.43
N CYS A 49 12.50 -32.37 9.85
CA CYS A 49 13.55 -31.65 9.12
C CYS A 49 13.44 -31.92 7.61
N THR A 50 13.61 -30.87 6.80
CA THR A 50 13.73 -31.01 5.34
C THR A 50 14.91 -30.18 4.82
N VAL A 51 15.67 -30.75 3.89
CA VAL A 51 16.78 -30.03 3.23
C VAL A 51 16.23 -29.13 2.13
N LYS A 52 16.62 -27.85 2.12
CA LYS A 52 16.30 -26.86 1.08
C LYS A 52 17.58 -26.27 0.50
N LYS A 53 17.45 -25.52 -0.61
CA LYS A 53 18.58 -24.88 -1.32
C LYS A 53 19.48 -24.00 -0.43
N ASN A 54 18.92 -23.38 0.61
CA ASN A 54 19.61 -22.39 1.44
C ASN A 54 19.99 -22.91 2.84
N GLY A 55 19.71 -24.18 3.16
CA GLY A 55 19.83 -24.72 4.52
C GLY A 55 18.70 -25.68 4.88
N LEU A 56 18.63 -26.06 6.15
CA LEU A 56 17.55 -26.87 6.71
C LEU A 56 16.29 -26.03 6.98
N ASP A 57 15.12 -26.62 6.75
CA ASP A 57 13.81 -26.12 7.18
C ASP A 57 13.24 -27.11 8.20
N ILE A 58 13.08 -26.67 9.44
CA ILE A 58 12.74 -27.49 10.61
C ILE A 58 11.41 -26.99 11.19
N LEU A 59 10.46 -27.91 11.33
CA LEU A 59 9.14 -27.66 11.89
C LEU A 59 8.93 -28.51 13.15
N CYS A 60 8.71 -27.86 14.29
CA CYS A 60 8.24 -28.48 15.52
C CYS A 60 6.82 -27.99 15.81
N GLU A 61 5.84 -28.88 15.67
CA GLU A 61 4.43 -28.59 15.87
C GLU A 61 3.84 -29.46 16.99
N THR A 62 2.98 -28.91 17.84
CA THR A 62 2.37 -29.62 19.01
C THR A 62 3.41 -30.29 19.92
N THR A 63 4.59 -29.69 20.01
CA THR A 63 5.79 -30.19 20.68
C THR A 63 6.00 -29.45 22.02
N ASP A 64 6.39 -30.17 23.07
CA ASP A 64 6.78 -29.55 24.35
C ASP A 64 8.22 -29.03 24.35
N LEU A 65 8.56 -28.21 25.35
CA LEU A 65 9.89 -27.63 25.52
C LEU A 65 11.00 -28.68 25.69
N ALA A 66 10.74 -29.85 26.29
CA ALA A 66 11.76 -30.88 26.50
C ALA A 66 12.16 -31.53 25.16
N HIS A 67 11.18 -31.86 24.32
CA HIS A 67 11.40 -32.37 22.98
C HIS A 67 12.04 -31.32 22.05
N ILE A 68 11.62 -30.04 22.12
CA ILE A 68 12.29 -28.95 21.39
C ILE A 68 13.76 -28.85 21.82
N THR A 69 14.04 -28.84 23.12
CA THR A 69 15.41 -28.72 23.66
C THR A 69 16.28 -29.91 23.26
N LYS A 70 15.74 -31.14 23.31
CA LYS A 70 16.43 -32.35 22.82
C LYS A 70 16.78 -32.23 21.33
N SER A 71 15.81 -31.86 20.49
CA SER A 71 15.98 -31.74 19.04
C SER A 71 16.99 -30.64 18.67
N MET A 72 16.95 -29.50 19.36
CA MET A 72 17.97 -28.46 19.24
C MET A 72 19.35 -28.95 19.68
N GLY A 73 19.42 -29.80 20.73
CA GLY A 73 20.65 -30.45 21.17
C GLY A 73 21.29 -31.33 20.09
N THR A 74 20.51 -32.17 19.41
CA THR A 74 20.96 -33.03 18.29
C THR A 74 21.58 -32.20 17.15
N LEU A 75 20.98 -31.06 16.81
CA LEU A 75 21.42 -30.20 15.70
C LEU A 75 22.76 -29.49 15.97
N LYS A 76 23.11 -29.21 17.23
CA LYS A 76 24.36 -28.48 17.60
C LYS A 76 25.63 -29.21 17.17
N GLY A 77 25.61 -30.55 17.11
CA GLY A 77 26.78 -31.35 16.73
C GLY A 77 27.11 -31.33 15.24
N GLN A 78 26.19 -30.87 14.38
CA GLN A 78 26.29 -30.99 12.92
C GLN A 78 26.60 -29.65 12.22
N SER A 79 26.59 -28.54 12.96
CA SER A 79 26.76 -27.16 12.43
C SER A 79 25.95 -26.83 11.16
N PRO A 80 24.66 -27.20 11.04
CA PRO A 80 23.87 -26.89 9.86
C PRO A 80 23.47 -25.42 9.83
N ILE A 81 23.23 -24.90 8.62
CA ILE A 81 22.55 -23.61 8.43
C ILE A 81 21.06 -23.91 8.51
N ILE A 82 20.42 -23.52 9.61
CA ILE A 82 18.97 -23.65 9.77
C ILE A 82 18.34 -22.41 9.13
N PHE A 83 17.92 -22.56 7.88
CA PHE A 83 17.33 -21.45 7.14
C PHE A 83 15.97 -21.06 7.73
N TYR A 84 15.14 -22.04 8.10
CA TYR A 84 13.91 -21.83 8.85
C TYR A 84 13.84 -22.75 10.07
N LEU A 85 13.57 -22.18 11.24
CA LEU A 85 13.08 -22.92 12.42
C LEU A 85 11.67 -22.42 12.77
N LYS A 86 10.70 -23.32 12.71
CA LYS A 86 9.27 -23.04 12.94
C LYS A 86 8.80 -23.81 14.16
N LEU A 87 8.52 -23.10 15.25
CA LEU A 87 7.85 -23.60 16.44
C LEU A 87 6.38 -23.15 16.36
N ARG A 88 5.43 -24.07 16.19
CA ARG A 88 4.00 -23.78 16.01
C ARG A 88 3.12 -24.58 16.95
N HIS A 89 2.04 -23.99 17.46
CA HIS A 89 1.05 -24.72 18.27
C HIS A 89 1.65 -25.45 19.48
N ASN A 90 2.73 -24.90 20.04
CA ASN A 90 3.50 -25.51 21.14
C ASN A 90 3.05 -24.96 22.50
N ASN A 91 3.42 -25.65 23.59
CA ASN A 91 3.26 -25.10 24.93
C ASN A 91 4.60 -24.56 25.45
N LEU A 92 4.94 -23.33 25.06
CA LEU A 92 6.23 -22.69 25.31
C LEU A 92 6.06 -21.35 26.05
N PRO A 93 5.57 -21.35 27.31
CA PRO A 93 5.25 -20.12 28.04
C PRO A 93 6.47 -19.22 28.30
N LYS A 94 7.68 -19.80 28.33
CA LYS A 94 8.95 -19.08 28.46
C LYS A 94 10.00 -19.72 27.56
N LEU A 95 10.70 -18.90 26.78
CA LEU A 95 11.89 -19.34 26.05
C LEU A 95 13.13 -19.18 26.94
N GLN A 96 13.76 -20.30 27.29
CA GLN A 96 14.92 -20.36 28.18
C GLN A 96 16.22 -19.90 27.49
N GLY A 97 17.17 -19.43 28.29
CA GLY A 97 18.52 -19.07 27.84
C GLY A 97 19.24 -20.23 27.17
N PHE A 98 20.10 -19.92 26.19
CA PHE A 98 21.02 -20.87 25.53
C PHE A 98 20.37 -22.06 24.78
N VAL A 99 19.04 -22.11 24.64
CA VAL A 99 18.34 -23.16 23.86
C VAL A 99 18.92 -23.25 22.44
N PHE A 100 19.12 -22.11 21.78
CA PHE A 100 19.71 -22.03 20.43
C PHE A 100 21.23 -21.79 20.40
N LEU A 101 21.94 -22.00 21.52
CA LEU A 101 23.40 -21.88 21.57
C LEU A 101 24.05 -22.81 20.54
N ALA A 102 25.01 -22.29 19.77
CA ALA A 102 25.73 -22.98 18.69
C ALA A 102 24.87 -23.44 17.49
N LEU A 103 23.70 -22.81 17.25
CA LEU A 103 22.92 -22.96 16.01
C LEU A 103 23.03 -21.71 15.14
N ASP A 104 23.18 -21.86 13.81
CA ASP A 104 23.07 -20.76 12.85
C ASP A 104 21.64 -20.73 12.27
N ILE A 105 20.77 -19.92 12.87
CA ILE A 105 19.37 -19.77 12.46
C ILE A 105 19.20 -18.46 11.69
N ARG A 106 18.61 -18.51 10.48
CA ARG A 106 18.35 -17.33 9.64
C ARG A 106 16.95 -16.75 9.83
N HIS A 107 15.94 -17.62 9.90
CA HIS A 107 14.56 -17.23 10.16
C HIS A 107 13.98 -18.07 11.29
N LEU A 108 13.60 -17.42 12.40
CA LEU A 108 12.97 -18.05 13.55
C LEU A 108 11.49 -17.63 13.62
N THR A 109 10.59 -18.61 13.69
CA THR A 109 9.17 -18.40 13.93
C THR A 109 8.76 -19.15 15.19
N ILE A 110 8.17 -18.46 16.16
CA ILE A 110 7.54 -19.02 17.35
C ILE A 110 6.11 -18.49 17.38
N HIS A 111 5.18 -19.26 16.81
CA HIS A 111 3.82 -18.79 16.51
C HIS A 111 2.79 -19.63 17.25
N ASN A 112 1.74 -19.00 17.80
CA ASN A 112 0.67 -19.66 18.55
C ASN A 112 1.22 -20.66 19.59
N SER A 113 2.18 -20.22 20.40
CA SER A 113 3.00 -21.11 21.24
C SER A 113 3.00 -20.73 22.73
N SER A 114 1.94 -20.04 23.18
CA SER A 114 1.71 -19.53 24.56
C SER A 114 2.81 -18.62 25.16
N LEU A 115 3.79 -18.18 24.36
CA LEU A 115 5.00 -17.50 24.81
C LEU A 115 4.71 -16.16 25.50
N ALA A 116 5.03 -16.06 26.79
CA ALA A 116 4.83 -14.84 27.59
C ALA A 116 6.12 -14.07 27.85
N ALA A 117 7.28 -14.74 27.82
CA ALA A 117 8.59 -14.12 28.05
C ALA A 117 9.73 -14.86 27.33
N ILE A 118 10.75 -14.10 26.92
CA ILE A 118 12.01 -14.59 26.37
C ILE A 118 13.12 -14.18 27.32
N GLU A 119 13.98 -15.12 27.74
CA GLU A 119 15.16 -14.79 28.56
C GLU A 119 16.21 -14.06 27.72
N GLU A 120 16.92 -13.10 28.32
CA GLU A 120 17.97 -12.27 27.69
C GLU A 120 18.97 -13.12 26.86
N ASN A 121 19.44 -14.23 27.43
CA ASN A 121 20.41 -15.13 26.79
C ASN A 121 19.79 -16.19 25.86
N ALA A 122 18.49 -16.11 25.54
CA ALA A 122 17.84 -17.11 24.67
C ALA A 122 18.20 -16.93 23.19
N LEU A 123 18.36 -15.68 22.75
CA LEU A 123 18.60 -15.31 21.34
C LEU A 123 20.00 -14.75 21.08
N SER A 124 20.82 -14.53 22.12
CA SER A 124 22.11 -13.84 22.01
C SER A 124 23.11 -14.53 21.07
N SER A 125 23.09 -15.87 20.98
CA SER A 125 23.92 -16.62 20.02
C SER A 125 23.51 -16.44 18.56
N LEU A 126 22.29 -15.95 18.29
CA LEU A 126 21.75 -15.80 16.95
C LEU A 126 22.06 -14.44 16.32
N GLY A 127 22.70 -13.52 17.05
CA GLY A 127 22.87 -12.12 16.65
C GLY A 127 23.56 -11.87 15.30
N ASN A 128 24.49 -12.74 14.92
CA ASN A 128 25.21 -12.69 13.64
C ASN A 128 24.52 -13.48 12.51
N GLY A 129 23.46 -14.24 12.85
CA GLY A 129 22.78 -15.19 11.98
C GLY A 129 21.41 -14.70 11.51
N LEU A 130 20.59 -14.29 12.47
CA LEU A 130 19.14 -14.12 12.36
C LEU A 130 18.76 -12.84 11.61
N THR A 131 17.97 -12.99 10.54
CA THR A 131 17.46 -11.89 9.72
C THR A 131 15.96 -11.69 9.87
N GLN A 132 15.21 -12.71 10.32
CA GLN A 132 13.79 -12.61 10.64
C GLN A 132 13.46 -13.30 11.96
N LEU A 133 12.73 -12.59 12.82
CA LEU A 133 12.15 -13.10 14.04
C LEU A 133 10.64 -12.86 14.01
N ASP A 134 9.88 -13.94 13.97
CA ASP A 134 8.44 -13.93 14.11
C ASP A 134 8.07 -14.57 15.45
N VAL A 135 7.41 -13.80 16.30
CA VAL A 135 6.95 -14.22 17.62
C VAL A 135 5.47 -13.83 17.80
N SER A 136 4.72 -13.85 16.68
CA SER A 136 3.31 -13.47 16.61
C SER A 136 2.36 -14.50 17.23
N GLN A 137 1.13 -14.07 17.55
CA GLN A 137 0.10 -14.89 18.19
C GLN A 137 0.60 -15.54 19.49
N ASN A 138 1.04 -14.71 20.44
CA ASN A 138 1.59 -15.16 21.72
C ASN A 138 1.02 -14.31 22.88
N GLN A 139 1.63 -14.40 24.06
CA GLN A 139 1.11 -13.85 25.32
C GLN A 139 2.00 -12.74 25.89
N MET A 140 2.92 -12.17 25.09
CA MET A 140 3.88 -11.17 25.59
C MET A 140 3.20 -9.87 25.97
N LYS A 141 3.48 -9.40 27.19
CA LYS A 141 2.92 -8.15 27.75
C LYS A 141 3.79 -6.91 27.52
N THR A 142 5.04 -7.12 27.13
CA THR A 142 6.07 -6.11 26.87
C THR A 142 6.94 -6.57 25.70
N VAL A 143 7.62 -5.63 25.04
CA VAL A 143 8.71 -5.98 24.11
C VAL A 143 9.83 -6.68 24.91
N PRO A 144 10.40 -7.81 24.43
CA PRO A 144 11.46 -8.53 25.14
C PRO A 144 12.85 -7.91 24.89
N SER A 145 13.00 -6.61 25.15
CA SER A 145 14.12 -5.77 24.69
C SER A 145 15.51 -6.33 25.04
N ALA A 146 15.69 -6.87 26.25
CA ALA A 146 16.94 -7.49 26.68
C ALA A 146 17.37 -8.68 25.78
N ALA A 147 16.42 -9.49 25.32
CA ALA A 147 16.69 -10.62 24.42
C ALA A 147 16.89 -10.19 22.96
N LEU A 148 16.40 -9.01 22.57
CA LEU A 148 16.54 -8.46 21.21
C LEU A 148 17.86 -7.70 21.01
N LYS A 149 18.46 -7.18 22.08
CA LYS A 149 19.59 -6.22 22.07
C LYS A 149 20.84 -6.62 21.27
N HIS A 150 21.01 -7.90 20.97
CA HIS A 150 22.17 -8.42 20.23
C HIS A 150 21.84 -8.92 18.82
N LEU A 151 20.62 -8.67 18.31
CA LEU A 151 20.19 -9.13 16.99
C LEU A 151 20.60 -8.15 15.87
N PHE A 152 21.91 -7.89 15.77
CA PHE A 152 22.54 -6.89 14.89
C PHE A 152 22.36 -7.12 13.37
N ARG A 153 21.70 -8.20 12.95
CA ARG A 153 21.37 -8.50 11.55
C ARG A 153 19.87 -8.69 11.29
N LEU A 154 19.04 -8.43 12.29
CA LEU A 154 17.59 -8.56 12.16
C LEU A 154 17.07 -7.50 11.18
N LEU A 155 16.34 -7.95 10.16
CA LEU A 155 15.70 -7.10 9.14
C LEU A 155 14.20 -7.00 9.37
N ILE A 156 13.58 -8.07 9.89
CA ILE A 156 12.14 -8.18 10.09
C ILE A 156 11.84 -8.70 11.50
N LEU A 157 11.05 -7.93 12.26
CA LEU A 157 10.53 -8.31 13.58
C LEU A 157 8.99 -8.27 13.57
N ASN A 158 8.36 -9.43 13.79
CA ASN A 158 6.92 -9.57 13.90
C ASN A 158 6.52 -9.90 15.35
N LEU A 159 5.82 -8.96 15.99
CA LEU A 159 5.27 -9.03 17.35
C LEU A 159 3.72 -9.03 17.35
N ASN A 160 3.08 -9.30 16.21
CA ASN A 160 1.62 -9.17 16.04
C ASN A 160 0.81 -10.12 16.92
N HIS A 161 -0.44 -9.76 17.23
CA HIS A 161 -1.36 -10.57 18.05
C HIS A 161 -0.71 -11.01 19.39
N ASN A 162 -0.12 -10.05 20.11
CA ASN A 162 0.38 -10.22 21.47
C ASN A 162 -0.44 -9.34 22.43
N LYS A 163 0.05 -9.11 23.64
CA LYS A 163 -0.62 -8.34 24.70
C LYS A 163 0.22 -7.13 25.15
N ILE A 164 1.05 -6.59 24.26
CA ILE A 164 1.96 -5.50 24.58
C ILE A 164 1.14 -4.24 24.89
N GLY A 165 1.25 -3.74 26.12
CA GLY A 165 0.49 -2.58 26.59
C GLY A 165 1.21 -1.24 26.44
N VAL A 166 2.54 -1.27 26.53
CA VAL A 166 3.42 -0.09 26.47
C VAL A 166 4.67 -0.46 25.68
N ILE A 167 5.15 0.46 24.84
CA ILE A 167 6.51 0.41 24.29
C ILE A 167 7.38 1.37 25.09
N HIS A 168 8.29 0.81 25.89
CA HIS A 168 9.21 1.59 26.74
C HIS A 168 10.38 2.18 25.94
N ASN A 169 11.03 3.20 26.50
CA ASN A 169 12.25 3.80 25.98
C ASN A 169 13.34 2.75 25.69
N ASN A 170 14.01 2.87 24.54
CA ASN A 170 15.05 1.95 24.07
C ASN A 170 14.56 0.49 23.83
N ALA A 171 13.26 0.27 23.58
CA ALA A 171 12.71 -1.09 23.42
C ALA A 171 13.33 -1.92 22.28
N PHE A 172 13.91 -1.24 21.29
CA PHE A 172 14.50 -1.83 20.08
C PHE A 172 16.01 -1.50 19.94
N GLU A 173 16.69 -1.15 21.04
CA GLU A 173 18.13 -0.86 21.05
C GLU A 173 18.95 -2.02 20.47
N GLY A 174 19.93 -1.73 19.60
CA GLY A 174 20.81 -2.73 18.98
C GLY A 174 20.22 -3.47 17.78
N LEU A 175 19.01 -3.13 17.35
CA LEU A 175 18.40 -3.63 16.10
C LEU A 175 18.77 -2.75 14.89
N ASP A 176 20.04 -2.36 14.77
CA ASP A 176 20.53 -1.31 13.85
C ASP A 176 20.22 -1.55 12.36
N THR A 177 19.88 -2.79 11.97
CA THR A 177 19.54 -3.21 10.60
C THR A 177 18.05 -3.37 10.33
N LEU A 178 17.19 -3.16 11.34
CA LEU A 178 15.76 -3.48 11.24
C LEU A 178 15.06 -2.61 10.19
N GLU A 179 14.43 -3.25 9.21
CA GLU A 179 13.72 -2.56 8.13
C GLU A 179 12.20 -2.61 8.28
N ILE A 180 11.68 -3.67 8.91
CA ILE A 180 10.24 -3.90 9.09
C ILE A 180 9.96 -4.29 10.55
N LEU A 181 9.15 -3.48 11.22
CA LEU A 181 8.62 -3.73 12.55
C LEU A 181 7.09 -3.76 12.48
N THR A 182 6.47 -4.83 12.96
CA THR A 182 5.02 -4.95 13.05
C THR A 182 4.61 -5.40 14.45
N LEU A 183 3.68 -4.63 15.02
CA LEU A 183 3.10 -4.72 16.36
C LEU A 183 1.56 -4.73 16.27
N TYR A 184 1.04 -5.14 15.11
CA TYR A 184 -0.38 -5.14 14.78
C TYR A 184 -1.19 -6.03 15.74
N GLU A 185 -2.40 -5.60 16.11
CA GLU A 185 -3.26 -6.31 17.07
C GLU A 185 -2.56 -6.60 18.42
N ASN A 186 -1.99 -5.57 19.03
CA ASN A 186 -1.54 -5.62 20.43
C ASN A 186 -2.54 -4.89 21.34
N LYS A 187 -2.10 -4.33 22.47
CA LYS A 187 -2.93 -3.56 23.41
C LYS A 187 -2.25 -2.22 23.75
N ILE A 188 -1.49 -1.68 22.79
CA ILE A 188 -0.57 -0.56 23.02
C ILE A 188 -1.41 0.71 23.24
N VAL A 189 -1.36 1.22 24.48
CA VAL A 189 -1.97 2.50 24.87
C VAL A 189 -0.93 3.62 24.84
N THR A 190 0.33 3.30 25.15
CA THR A 190 1.41 4.29 25.34
C THR A 190 2.68 3.86 24.62
N ILE A 191 3.31 4.82 23.95
CA ILE A 191 4.66 4.70 23.38
C ILE A 191 5.49 5.82 24.01
N GLU A 192 6.58 5.45 24.70
CA GLU A 192 7.46 6.42 25.35
C GLU A 192 8.35 7.17 24.30
N PRO A 193 8.83 8.40 24.58
CA PRO A 193 9.50 9.23 23.57
C PRO A 193 10.72 8.61 22.89
N GLU A 194 11.52 7.81 23.60
CA GLU A 194 12.71 7.15 23.06
C GLU A 194 12.44 5.68 22.67
N ALA A 195 11.18 5.29 22.49
CA ALA A 195 10.77 3.89 22.28
C ALA A 195 11.48 3.20 21.10
N PHE A 196 11.65 3.92 20.00
CA PHE A 196 12.26 3.41 18.76
C PHE A 196 13.75 3.76 18.62
N ARG A 197 14.42 4.09 19.72
CA ARG A 197 15.87 4.33 19.69
C ARG A 197 16.63 3.04 19.35
N GLY A 198 17.58 3.13 18.42
CA GLY A 198 18.33 2.00 17.84
C GLY A 198 17.78 1.46 16.50
N VAL A 199 16.68 1.99 15.96
CA VAL A 199 16.14 1.60 14.64
C VAL A 199 15.94 2.78 13.67
N GLU A 200 16.42 3.97 14.04
CA GLU A 200 16.20 5.27 13.37
C GLU A 200 16.58 5.25 11.88
N LYS A 201 17.75 4.66 11.59
CA LYS A 201 18.45 4.78 10.30
C LYS A 201 18.08 3.73 9.25
N LYS A 202 17.24 2.75 9.61
CA LYS A 202 16.92 1.60 8.75
C LYS A 202 15.46 1.20 8.72
N LEU A 203 14.66 1.57 9.73
CA LEU A 203 13.25 1.19 9.77
C LEU A 203 12.48 1.87 8.62
N LYS A 204 12.00 1.08 7.67
CA LYS A 204 11.25 1.54 6.47
C LYS A 204 9.74 1.39 6.65
N ARG A 205 9.29 0.38 7.40
CA ARG A 205 7.88 0.10 7.67
C ARG A 205 7.64 -0.16 9.14
N LEU A 206 6.72 0.61 9.72
CA LEU A 206 6.23 0.45 11.08
C LEU A 206 4.71 0.27 11.04
N ASN A 207 4.22 -0.85 11.58
CA ASN A 207 2.80 -1.10 11.76
C ASN A 207 2.46 -1.22 13.25
N LEU A 208 1.63 -0.29 13.71
CA LEU A 208 1.03 -0.12 15.03
C LEU A 208 -0.51 -0.29 14.98
N GLY A 209 -1.06 -0.84 13.90
CA GLY A 209 -2.50 -0.96 13.71
C GLY A 209 -3.19 -1.91 14.70
N GLY A 210 -4.50 -1.80 14.90
CA GLY A 210 -5.25 -2.69 15.80
C GLY A 210 -4.85 -2.53 17.27
N ASN A 211 -4.49 -1.32 17.70
CA ASN A 211 -4.04 -1.01 19.06
C ASN A 211 -4.99 -0.02 19.76
N ASP A 212 -4.58 0.47 20.93
CA ASP A 212 -5.39 1.32 21.80
C ASP A 212 -4.87 2.78 21.84
N LEU A 213 -4.11 3.22 20.83
CA LEU A 213 -3.55 4.56 20.74
C LEU A 213 -4.64 5.61 20.55
N THR A 214 -4.61 6.69 21.34
CA THR A 214 -5.58 7.80 21.29
C THR A 214 -5.05 9.08 20.63
N VAL A 215 -3.75 9.14 20.37
CA VAL A 215 -3.03 10.28 19.77
C VAL A 215 -1.89 9.77 18.88
N ILE A 216 -1.40 10.61 17.97
CA ILE A 216 -0.18 10.32 17.21
C ILE A 216 1.03 10.40 18.17
N PRO A 217 1.87 9.35 18.28
CA PRO A 217 3.03 9.35 19.18
C PRO A 217 4.23 10.09 18.57
N GLN A 218 4.01 11.34 18.16
CA GLN A 218 4.91 12.18 17.36
C GLN A 218 6.37 12.12 17.81
N LYS A 219 6.63 12.33 19.10
CA LYS A 219 7.99 12.36 19.68
C LYS A 219 8.79 11.08 19.47
N ALA A 220 8.11 9.93 19.47
CA ALA A 220 8.76 8.63 19.26
C ALA A 220 8.97 8.32 17.76
N LEU A 221 8.14 8.89 16.90
CA LEU A 221 8.18 8.66 15.45
C LEU A 221 9.10 9.63 14.71
N SER A 222 9.30 10.85 15.24
CA SER A 222 10.07 11.92 14.58
C SER A 222 11.58 11.67 14.47
N ILE A 223 12.09 10.59 15.07
CA ILE A 223 13.50 10.17 14.96
C ILE A 223 13.72 9.15 13.83
N LEU A 224 12.66 8.72 13.14
CA LEU A 224 12.71 7.61 12.18
C LEU A 224 13.04 8.10 10.76
N ASP A 225 14.27 8.60 10.57
CA ASP A 225 14.80 9.20 9.33
C ASP A 225 14.48 8.42 8.04
N SER A 226 14.36 7.10 8.12
CA SER A 226 14.14 6.20 6.97
C SER A 226 12.72 5.65 6.83
N LEU A 227 11.78 6.07 7.69
CA LEU A 227 10.43 5.51 7.70
C LEU A 227 9.65 5.97 6.47
N LYS A 228 9.28 5.00 5.63
CA LYS A 228 8.49 5.23 4.40
C LYS A 228 7.02 4.92 4.58
N LYS A 229 6.71 3.90 5.38
CA LYS A 229 5.32 3.47 5.61
C LYS A 229 4.99 3.39 7.08
N LEU A 230 3.97 4.16 7.47
CA LEU A 230 3.42 4.21 8.82
C LEU A 230 1.95 3.74 8.80
N GLU A 231 1.71 2.65 9.51
CA GLU A 231 0.41 1.99 9.64
C GLU A 231 -0.09 2.16 11.09
N ILE A 232 -1.07 3.06 11.30
CA ILE A 232 -1.74 3.29 12.61
C ILE A 232 -3.28 3.16 12.44
N GLN A 233 -3.72 2.31 11.52
CA GLN A 233 -5.14 2.00 11.34
C GLN A 233 -5.74 1.30 12.57
N GLU A 234 -7.07 1.27 12.68
CA GLU A 234 -7.77 0.49 13.73
C GLU A 234 -7.28 0.81 15.15
N ASN A 235 -7.12 2.11 15.41
CA ASN A 235 -6.76 2.67 16.71
C ASN A 235 -7.90 3.58 17.20
N LYS A 236 -7.65 4.38 18.25
CA LYS A 236 -8.64 5.23 18.92
C LYS A 236 -8.33 6.72 18.78
N ILE A 237 -7.63 7.12 17.73
CA ILE A 237 -7.23 8.51 17.49
C ILE A 237 -8.48 9.33 17.13
N GLY A 238 -8.87 10.26 18.01
CA GLY A 238 -10.07 11.09 17.83
C GLY A 238 -9.85 12.41 17.08
N SER A 239 -8.59 12.85 17.01
CA SER A 239 -8.21 14.16 16.48
C SER A 239 -6.75 14.13 16.03
N ILE A 240 -6.45 14.84 14.95
CA ILE A 240 -5.09 15.14 14.48
C ILE A 240 -4.90 16.66 14.43
N HIS A 241 -3.69 17.15 14.63
CA HIS A 241 -3.37 18.58 14.74
C HIS A 241 -2.10 18.95 13.96
N GLU A 242 -1.94 20.24 13.63
CA GLU A 242 -0.68 20.76 13.11
C GLU A 242 0.49 20.38 14.03
N GLY A 243 1.51 19.75 13.44
CA GLY A 243 2.69 19.25 14.16
C GLY A 243 2.66 17.77 14.56
N ASP A 244 1.51 17.08 14.56
CA ASP A 244 1.43 15.65 14.90
C ASP A 244 2.31 14.76 14.00
N PHE A 245 2.56 15.21 12.76
CA PHE A 245 3.40 14.53 11.77
C PHE A 245 4.79 15.18 11.56
N ALA A 246 5.18 16.14 12.39
CA ALA A 246 6.47 16.83 12.27
C ALA A 246 7.66 15.88 12.49
N GLY A 247 8.67 15.99 11.63
CA GLY A 247 9.88 15.13 11.61
C GLY A 247 9.72 13.81 10.84
N MET A 248 8.53 13.49 10.31
CA MET A 248 8.28 12.27 9.52
C MET A 248 8.41 12.51 8.01
N GLU A 249 9.39 13.31 7.60
CA GLU A 249 9.55 13.83 6.23
C GLU A 249 9.77 12.75 5.16
N SER A 250 10.25 11.56 5.57
CA SER A 250 10.49 10.41 4.69
C SER A 250 9.25 9.56 4.36
N LEU A 251 8.07 9.90 4.89
CA LEU A 251 6.85 9.11 4.68
C LEU A 251 6.34 9.20 3.22
N ASP A 252 6.22 8.04 2.62
CA ASP A 252 5.63 7.77 1.31
C ASP A 252 4.17 7.30 1.43
N SER A 253 3.82 6.61 2.52
CA SER A 253 2.48 6.09 2.80
C SER A 253 2.11 6.21 4.27
N LEU A 254 0.97 6.86 4.55
CA LEU A 254 0.40 7.06 5.87
C LEU A 254 -1.01 6.47 5.92
N ILE A 255 -1.23 5.50 6.82
CA ILE A 255 -2.51 4.82 6.98
C ILE A 255 -3.06 5.11 8.38
N LEU A 256 -4.16 5.88 8.41
CA LEU A 256 -4.93 6.30 9.59
C LEU A 256 -6.38 5.76 9.54
N ALA A 257 -6.65 4.80 8.65
CA ALA A 257 -7.98 4.23 8.45
C ALA A 257 -8.58 3.62 9.73
N HIS A 258 -9.90 3.58 9.85
CA HIS A 258 -10.62 3.00 11.00
C HIS A 258 -10.17 3.56 12.36
N ASN A 259 -9.97 4.87 12.44
CA ASN A 259 -9.81 5.61 13.70
C ASN A 259 -11.11 6.35 14.05
N MET A 260 -11.05 7.40 14.87
CA MET A 260 -12.20 8.22 15.27
C MET A 260 -12.03 9.70 14.86
N ILE A 261 -11.18 10.00 13.87
CA ILE A 261 -10.86 11.37 13.45
C ILE A 261 -12.12 12.07 12.94
N THR A 262 -12.43 13.25 13.49
CA THR A 262 -13.64 14.03 13.15
C THR A 262 -13.40 15.16 12.14
N SER A 263 -12.16 15.61 11.97
CA SER A 263 -11.81 16.65 11.01
C SER A 263 -10.35 16.56 10.55
N VAL A 264 -10.07 17.16 9.39
CA VAL A 264 -8.72 17.39 8.87
C VAL A 264 -8.43 18.89 8.96
N PRO A 265 -7.67 19.36 9.98
CA PRO A 265 -7.40 20.79 10.14
C PRO A 265 -6.26 21.27 9.23
N ALA A 266 -6.14 22.59 9.08
CA ALA A 266 -5.09 23.24 8.30
C ALA A 266 -3.67 22.76 8.66
N ASN A 267 -2.81 22.66 7.64
CA ASN A 267 -1.38 22.34 7.74
C ASN A 267 -1.02 21.00 8.42
N VAL A 268 -1.98 20.12 8.74
CA VAL A 268 -1.73 18.89 9.52
C VAL A 268 -0.70 17.96 8.87
N PHE A 269 -0.67 17.89 7.54
CA PHE A 269 0.27 17.08 6.77
C PHE A 269 1.44 17.88 6.15
N SER A 270 1.62 19.15 6.53
CA SER A 270 2.57 20.11 5.89
C SER A 270 4.03 19.67 5.80
N HIS A 271 4.46 18.72 6.64
CA HIS A 271 5.83 18.20 6.66
C HIS A 271 6.01 16.96 5.77
N LEU A 272 4.93 16.35 5.27
CA LEU A 272 4.93 15.08 4.55
C LEU A 272 5.10 15.26 3.04
N SER A 273 6.09 16.07 2.65
CA SER A 273 6.24 16.60 1.28
C SER A 273 6.40 15.55 0.17
N ILE A 274 6.78 14.31 0.50
CA ILE A 274 6.93 13.19 -0.46
C ILE A 274 5.82 12.13 -0.37
N LEU A 275 4.77 12.38 0.41
CA LEU A 275 3.69 11.42 0.64
C LEU A 275 2.92 11.13 -0.66
N ASN A 276 2.96 9.87 -1.11
CA ASN A 276 2.24 9.41 -2.30
C ASN A 276 0.85 8.85 -1.97
N SER A 277 0.66 8.29 -0.77
CA SER A 277 -0.61 7.68 -0.33
C SER A 277 -1.04 8.11 1.08
N LEU A 278 -2.27 8.62 1.19
CA LEU A 278 -2.93 8.98 2.44
C LEU A 278 -4.27 8.24 2.57
N GLU A 279 -4.39 7.42 3.62
CA GLU A 279 -5.60 6.62 3.87
C GLU A 279 -6.27 7.04 5.18
N LEU A 280 -7.42 7.70 5.05
CA LEU A 280 -8.27 8.23 6.14
C LEU A 280 -9.65 7.54 6.16
N GLU A 281 -9.80 6.43 5.43
CA GLU A 281 -11.04 5.67 5.28
C GLU A 281 -11.62 5.21 6.64
N GLY A 282 -12.95 5.16 6.80
CA GLY A 282 -13.56 4.56 7.98
C GLY A 282 -13.41 5.38 9.27
N ASN A 283 -13.23 6.70 9.15
CA ASN A 283 -13.16 7.63 10.27
C ASN A 283 -14.55 8.30 10.50
N LYS A 284 -14.58 9.49 11.09
CA LYS A 284 -15.80 10.28 11.34
C LYS A 284 -15.66 11.70 10.76
N ILE A 285 -14.91 11.84 9.67
CA ILE A 285 -14.53 13.13 9.11
C ILE A 285 -15.76 13.82 8.54
N GLU A 286 -16.12 14.96 9.14
CA GLU A 286 -17.22 15.84 8.70
C GLU A 286 -16.67 17.09 8.00
N ILE A 287 -15.52 17.58 8.47
CA ILE A 287 -14.93 18.86 8.05
C ILE A 287 -13.48 18.64 7.61
N ILE A 288 -13.15 19.14 6.42
CA ILE A 288 -11.78 19.22 5.89
C ILE A 288 -11.51 20.70 5.65
N ASP A 289 -10.48 21.24 6.28
CA ASP A 289 -10.04 22.61 6.08
C ASP A 289 -9.44 22.78 4.67
N LYS A 290 -9.60 23.96 4.06
CA LYS A 290 -9.03 24.30 2.74
C LYS A 290 -7.50 24.16 2.69
N ASP A 291 -6.81 24.35 3.82
CA ASP A 291 -5.36 24.18 3.95
C ASP A 291 -5.01 22.77 4.54
N GLY A 292 -5.99 21.85 4.61
CA GLY A 292 -5.87 20.55 5.28
C GLY A 292 -4.93 19.55 4.58
N PHE A 293 -4.80 19.61 3.26
CA PHE A 293 -3.86 18.81 2.46
C PHE A 293 -2.62 19.59 2.00
N LYS A 294 -2.38 20.77 2.57
CA LYS A 294 -1.23 21.60 2.25
C LYS A 294 0.09 20.89 2.56
N GLY A 295 1.07 21.05 1.68
CA GLY A 295 2.35 20.33 1.70
C GLY A 295 2.34 19.00 0.93
N LEU A 296 1.17 18.54 0.43
CA LEU A 296 1.03 17.28 -0.30
C LEU A 296 0.93 17.47 -1.83
N GLU A 297 0.98 18.71 -2.31
CA GLU A 297 0.64 19.14 -3.68
C GLU A 297 1.49 18.45 -4.76
N GLU A 298 2.78 18.28 -4.47
CA GLU A 298 3.76 17.78 -5.43
C GLU A 298 3.81 16.26 -5.55
N ASN A 299 3.21 15.47 -4.66
CA ASN A 299 3.41 14.01 -4.66
C ASN A 299 2.16 13.16 -4.40
N LEU A 300 1.10 13.69 -3.79
CA LEU A 300 -0.03 12.84 -3.42
C LEU A 300 -0.78 12.31 -4.66
N GLN A 301 -0.83 10.99 -4.78
CA GLN A 301 -1.47 10.27 -5.89
C GLN A 301 -2.70 9.49 -5.43
N TYR A 302 -2.74 9.04 -4.17
CA TYR A 302 -3.81 8.21 -3.62
C TYR A 302 -4.36 8.85 -2.35
N LEU A 303 -5.65 9.18 -2.38
CA LEU A 303 -6.39 9.72 -1.24
C LEU A 303 -7.66 8.90 -1.01
N ARG A 304 -7.73 8.22 0.13
CA ARG A 304 -8.93 7.49 0.57
C ARG A 304 -9.61 8.22 1.72
N LEU A 305 -10.80 8.73 1.45
CA LEU A 305 -11.72 9.39 2.36
C LEU A 305 -13.07 8.65 2.45
N GLY A 306 -13.14 7.42 1.94
CA GLY A 306 -14.33 6.59 1.99
C GLY A 306 -14.80 6.32 3.42
N ASP A 307 -16.07 5.93 3.59
CA ASP A 307 -16.63 5.48 4.87
C ASP A 307 -16.44 6.55 5.99
N ASN A 308 -16.85 7.78 5.70
CA ASN A 308 -16.77 8.98 6.56
C ASN A 308 -18.11 9.76 6.51
N ASN A 309 -18.17 10.97 7.08
CA ASN A 309 -19.38 11.79 7.20
C ASN A 309 -19.37 13.04 6.27
N ILE A 310 -18.60 13.02 5.17
CA ILE A 310 -18.36 14.18 4.31
C ILE A 310 -19.64 14.54 3.53
N GLN A 311 -20.07 15.81 3.60
CA GLN A 311 -21.35 16.27 3.02
C GLN A 311 -21.23 16.84 1.59
N SER A 312 -20.01 17.19 1.17
CA SER A 312 -19.69 17.75 -0.15
C SER A 312 -18.23 17.45 -0.50
N ILE A 313 -17.89 17.35 -1.79
CA ILE A 313 -16.49 17.21 -2.23
C ILE A 313 -15.68 18.41 -1.71
N PRO A 314 -14.54 18.22 -1.01
CA PRO A 314 -13.74 19.30 -0.43
C PRO A 314 -12.86 19.99 -1.50
N SER A 315 -13.52 20.63 -2.47
CA SER A 315 -12.93 21.17 -3.71
C SER A 315 -11.77 22.15 -3.45
N GLU A 316 -11.89 23.05 -2.47
CA GLU A 316 -10.82 23.99 -2.11
C GLU A 316 -9.55 23.29 -1.62
N ALA A 317 -9.69 22.23 -0.81
CA ALA A 317 -8.57 21.49 -0.24
C ALA A 317 -7.91 20.54 -1.27
N LEU A 318 -8.66 20.06 -2.26
CA LEU A 318 -8.17 19.14 -3.29
C LEU A 318 -7.56 19.86 -4.51
N ARG A 319 -7.98 21.11 -4.79
CA ARG A 319 -7.54 21.91 -5.95
C ARG A 319 -6.01 21.98 -6.15
N PRO A 320 -5.16 22.05 -5.11
CA PRO A 320 -3.70 22.07 -5.27
C PRO A 320 -3.07 20.71 -5.60
N LEU A 321 -3.80 19.59 -5.52
CA LEU A 321 -3.26 18.24 -5.61
C LEU A 321 -3.09 17.77 -7.06
N HIS A 322 -2.24 18.46 -7.82
CA HIS A 322 -2.05 18.31 -9.27
C HIS A 322 -1.56 16.92 -9.76
N ARG A 323 -1.25 16.00 -8.83
CA ARG A 323 -0.86 14.61 -9.14
C ARG A 323 -1.88 13.56 -8.66
N LEU A 324 -3.02 13.97 -8.13
CA LEU A 324 -4.03 13.07 -7.57
C LEU A 324 -4.61 12.16 -8.67
N ARG A 325 -4.42 10.84 -8.54
CA ARG A 325 -4.86 9.83 -9.50
C ARG A 325 -6.07 9.04 -9.01
N HIS A 326 -6.14 8.81 -7.70
CA HIS A 326 -7.14 7.95 -7.07
C HIS A 326 -7.79 8.68 -5.91
N LEU A 327 -9.06 9.04 -6.08
CA LEU A 327 -9.90 9.68 -5.07
C LEU A 327 -11.06 8.73 -4.72
N ASP A 328 -11.04 8.19 -3.51
CA ASP A 328 -12.16 7.43 -2.96
C ASP A 328 -12.93 8.24 -1.92
N LEU A 329 -14.19 8.54 -2.22
CA LEU A 329 -15.17 9.26 -1.40
C LEU A 329 -16.44 8.41 -1.19
N ARG A 330 -16.36 7.08 -1.33
CA ARG A 330 -17.50 6.18 -1.15
C ARG A 330 -18.10 6.27 0.25
N ASN A 331 -19.35 5.86 0.41
CA ASN A 331 -20.02 5.72 1.72
C ASN A 331 -19.84 6.96 2.61
N ASN A 332 -20.20 8.12 2.05
CA ASN A 332 -20.21 9.42 2.69
C ASN A 332 -21.63 10.02 2.56
N ASN A 333 -21.82 11.29 2.96
CA ASN A 333 -23.09 12.00 2.89
C ASN A 333 -23.13 13.04 1.76
N ILE A 334 -22.37 12.84 0.68
CA ILE A 334 -22.26 13.80 -0.42
C ILE A 334 -23.61 13.87 -1.15
N SER A 335 -24.30 14.99 -0.98
CA SER A 335 -25.61 15.23 -1.61
C SER A 335 -25.57 16.29 -2.72
N PHE A 336 -24.51 17.09 -2.74
CA PHE A 336 -24.27 18.17 -3.69
C PHE A 336 -22.81 18.15 -4.17
N ILE A 337 -22.62 18.45 -5.45
CA ILE A 337 -21.33 18.58 -6.12
C ILE A 337 -21.32 19.97 -6.77
N GLN A 338 -20.24 20.73 -6.59
CA GLN A 338 -20.02 22.03 -7.25
C GLN A 338 -19.53 21.81 -8.68
N GLU A 339 -19.87 22.70 -9.62
CA GLU A 339 -19.42 22.62 -11.02
C GLU A 339 -17.88 22.57 -11.13
N ASP A 340 -17.18 23.31 -10.26
CA ASP A 340 -15.72 23.38 -10.23
C ASP A 340 -15.05 22.36 -9.30
N ALA A 341 -15.80 21.34 -8.81
CA ALA A 341 -15.33 20.44 -7.74
C ALA A 341 -14.03 19.69 -8.05
N PHE A 342 -13.77 19.36 -9.33
CA PHE A 342 -12.58 18.64 -9.79
C PHE A 342 -11.49 19.55 -10.39
N THR A 343 -11.64 20.88 -10.28
CA THR A 343 -10.69 21.85 -10.84
C THR A 343 -9.32 21.73 -10.20
N GLY A 344 -8.26 21.75 -11.02
CA GLY A 344 -6.87 21.71 -10.58
C GLY A 344 -6.26 20.31 -10.48
N TYR A 345 -7.06 19.25 -10.27
CA TYR A 345 -6.60 17.86 -10.18
C TYR A 345 -7.30 16.89 -11.15
N GLY A 346 -8.28 17.36 -11.92
CA GLY A 346 -9.05 16.53 -12.84
C GLY A 346 -8.20 15.84 -13.92
N ASP A 347 -7.22 16.55 -14.49
CA ASP A 347 -6.37 16.02 -15.58
C ASP A 347 -5.54 14.80 -15.15
N SER A 348 -5.19 14.69 -13.87
CA SER A 348 -4.44 13.55 -13.32
C SER A 348 -5.32 12.41 -12.83
N LEU A 349 -6.62 12.64 -12.64
CA LEU A 349 -7.52 11.71 -11.97
C LEU A 349 -7.92 10.55 -12.88
N THR A 350 -7.51 9.32 -12.52
CA THR A 350 -7.83 8.09 -13.26
C THR A 350 -8.93 7.27 -12.61
N PHE A 351 -9.13 7.42 -11.29
CA PHE A 351 -10.13 6.70 -10.51
C PHE A 351 -10.90 7.65 -9.59
N LEU A 352 -12.23 7.68 -9.75
CA LEU A 352 -13.15 8.43 -8.92
C LEU A 352 -14.25 7.51 -8.38
N ASN A 353 -14.32 7.36 -7.05
CA ASN A 353 -15.35 6.57 -6.39
C ASN A 353 -16.24 7.46 -5.51
N LEU A 354 -17.51 7.57 -5.90
CA LEU A 354 -18.59 8.28 -5.22
C LEU A 354 -19.73 7.33 -4.82
N GLN A 355 -19.48 6.01 -4.82
CA GLN A 355 -20.46 4.99 -4.45
C GLN A 355 -21.09 5.25 -3.07
N LYS A 356 -22.38 4.89 -2.86
CA LYS A 356 -23.08 5.04 -1.57
C LYS A 356 -23.01 6.47 -1.03
N ASN A 357 -23.48 7.43 -1.82
CA ASN A 357 -23.67 8.81 -1.40
C ASN A 357 -25.14 9.21 -1.65
N ASP A 358 -25.48 10.49 -1.44
CA ASP A 358 -26.83 11.03 -1.59
C ASP A 358 -26.98 11.92 -2.85
N ILE A 359 -26.10 11.73 -3.86
CA ILE A 359 -26.03 12.56 -5.06
C ILE A 359 -27.32 12.40 -5.89
N LYS A 360 -28.06 13.49 -6.09
CA LYS A 360 -29.34 13.51 -6.84
C LYS A 360 -29.18 13.90 -8.31
N PHE A 361 -28.22 14.78 -8.59
CA PHE A 361 -27.97 15.37 -9.90
C PHE A 361 -26.46 15.53 -10.09
N LEU A 362 -26.00 15.41 -11.33
CA LEU A 362 -24.66 15.79 -11.75
C LEU A 362 -24.74 17.21 -12.34
N PRO A 363 -23.87 18.16 -11.93
CA PRO A 363 -23.84 19.48 -12.54
C PRO A 363 -23.47 19.41 -14.03
N SER A 364 -23.87 20.42 -14.81
CA SER A 364 -23.29 20.64 -16.13
C SER A 364 -21.77 20.82 -16.00
N MET A 365 -21.02 20.44 -17.03
CA MET A 365 -19.56 20.60 -17.12
C MET A 365 -18.70 19.83 -16.10
N ILE A 366 -19.30 19.08 -15.16
CA ILE A 366 -18.58 18.46 -14.03
C ILE A 366 -17.44 17.51 -14.44
N PHE A 367 -17.47 16.97 -15.66
CA PHE A 367 -16.46 16.06 -16.18
C PHE A 367 -15.56 16.65 -17.28
N GLU A 368 -15.68 17.93 -17.64
CA GLU A 368 -14.90 18.56 -18.73
C GLU A 368 -13.38 18.43 -18.57
N ASN A 369 -12.89 18.52 -17.33
CA ASN A 369 -11.45 18.49 -17.03
C ASN A 369 -10.97 17.12 -16.54
N LEU A 370 -11.76 16.05 -16.68
CA LEU A 370 -11.40 14.69 -16.23
C LEU A 370 -10.72 13.87 -17.34
N ASN A 371 -9.75 14.48 -18.03
CA ASN A 371 -9.14 13.99 -19.28
C ASN A 371 -8.36 12.65 -19.17
N SER A 372 -8.17 12.12 -17.95
CA SER A 372 -7.51 10.83 -17.70
C SER A 372 -8.43 9.79 -17.03
N LEU A 373 -9.72 10.06 -16.87
CA LEU A 373 -10.60 9.23 -16.03
C LEU A 373 -10.89 7.86 -16.68
N GLU A 374 -10.36 6.80 -16.07
CA GLU A 374 -10.55 5.41 -16.50
C GLU A 374 -11.68 4.71 -15.72
N THR A 375 -11.92 5.10 -14.47
CA THR A 375 -12.94 4.49 -13.59
C THR A 375 -13.82 5.53 -12.91
N LEU A 376 -15.13 5.44 -13.15
CA LEU A 376 -16.16 6.22 -12.46
C LEU A 376 -17.16 5.29 -11.76
N ASN A 377 -17.23 5.36 -10.42
CA ASN A 377 -18.24 4.64 -9.65
C ASN A 377 -19.20 5.63 -8.96
N VAL A 378 -20.46 5.62 -9.37
CA VAL A 378 -21.58 6.37 -8.76
C VAL A 378 -22.70 5.43 -8.29
N GLN A 379 -22.40 4.15 -8.08
CA GLN A 379 -23.35 3.15 -7.60
C GLN A 379 -24.05 3.59 -6.30
N ASN A 380 -25.33 3.25 -6.13
CA ASN A 380 -26.08 3.48 -4.89
C ASN A 380 -26.10 4.95 -4.47
N ASN A 381 -26.43 5.82 -5.43
CA ASN A 381 -26.73 7.23 -5.22
C ASN A 381 -28.24 7.48 -5.39
N LYS A 382 -28.66 8.74 -5.56
CA LYS A 382 -30.05 9.15 -5.79
C LYS A 382 -30.25 9.70 -7.22
N LEU A 383 -29.38 9.34 -8.16
CA LEU A 383 -29.44 9.82 -9.54
C LEU A 383 -30.71 9.33 -10.24
N SER A 384 -31.48 10.26 -10.79
CA SER A 384 -32.70 9.97 -11.56
C SER A 384 -32.48 10.07 -13.08
N HIS A 385 -31.53 10.90 -13.51
CA HIS A 385 -31.21 11.16 -14.90
C HIS A 385 -29.69 11.23 -15.07
N ILE A 386 -29.18 10.77 -16.21
CA ILE A 386 -27.77 10.92 -16.61
C ILE A 386 -27.75 11.36 -18.09
N PRO A 387 -27.84 12.67 -18.35
CA PRO A 387 -27.75 13.24 -19.69
C PRO A 387 -26.46 12.87 -20.42
N GLN A 388 -26.53 12.73 -21.74
CA GLN A 388 -25.39 12.29 -22.58
C GLN A 388 -24.27 13.35 -22.60
N ASP A 389 -24.63 14.62 -22.69
CA ASP A 389 -23.76 15.78 -22.77
C ASP A 389 -22.85 15.94 -21.55
N ILE A 390 -23.34 15.60 -20.35
CA ILE A 390 -22.53 15.57 -19.13
C ILE A 390 -21.43 14.49 -19.20
N MET A 391 -21.71 13.37 -19.87
CA MET A 391 -20.83 12.19 -19.94
C MET A 391 -19.90 12.20 -21.16
N GLU A 392 -20.17 13.03 -22.17
CA GLU A 392 -19.40 13.12 -23.41
C GLU A 392 -17.89 13.35 -23.18
N PRO A 393 -17.43 14.26 -22.29
CA PRO A 393 -16.00 14.53 -22.10
C PRO A 393 -15.16 13.33 -21.66
N ILE A 394 -15.74 12.38 -20.92
CA ILE A 394 -15.05 11.21 -20.36
C ILE A 394 -15.39 9.89 -21.09
N THR A 395 -16.28 9.94 -22.09
CA THR A 395 -16.76 8.74 -22.79
C THR A 395 -15.65 7.95 -23.47
N ASP A 396 -14.62 8.63 -23.98
CA ASP A 396 -13.51 7.96 -24.67
C ASP A 396 -12.41 7.44 -23.72
N THR A 397 -12.24 8.03 -22.54
CA THR A 397 -11.20 7.64 -21.56
C THR A 397 -11.67 6.52 -20.64
N LEU A 398 -12.97 6.46 -20.34
CA LEU A 398 -13.55 5.47 -19.45
C LEU A 398 -13.26 4.04 -19.90
N ARG A 399 -12.93 3.21 -18.91
CA ARG A 399 -12.95 1.74 -18.99
C ARG A 399 -14.09 1.22 -18.12
N ILE A 400 -14.10 1.57 -16.84
CA ILE A 400 -15.09 1.10 -15.86
C ILE A 400 -16.09 2.22 -15.54
N ILE A 401 -17.38 1.93 -15.70
CA ILE A 401 -18.46 2.75 -15.15
C ILE A 401 -19.45 1.88 -14.37
N ASP A 402 -19.82 2.31 -13.16
CA ASP A 402 -20.92 1.72 -12.39
C ASP A 402 -21.92 2.81 -11.96
N ILE A 403 -23.17 2.65 -12.43
CA ILE A 403 -24.32 3.49 -12.09
C ILE A 403 -25.45 2.69 -11.41
N THR A 404 -25.19 1.45 -11.01
CA THR A 404 -26.21 0.54 -10.44
C THR A 404 -26.78 1.08 -9.12
N ASP A 405 -27.89 0.51 -8.67
CA ASP A 405 -28.60 0.92 -7.44
C ASP A 405 -29.02 2.41 -7.36
N ASN A 406 -29.16 3.08 -8.51
CA ASN A 406 -29.71 4.44 -8.61
C ASN A 406 -31.20 4.41 -9.04
N PRO A 407 -32.04 5.37 -8.60
CA PRO A 407 -33.45 5.49 -9.00
C PRO A 407 -33.61 6.10 -10.41
N LEU A 408 -32.87 5.58 -11.39
CA LEU A 408 -32.85 6.07 -12.77
C LEU A 408 -34.24 5.98 -13.41
N ILE A 409 -34.63 6.99 -14.18
CA ILE A 409 -35.89 6.99 -14.93
C ILE A 409 -35.62 6.47 -16.35
N CYS A 410 -36.44 5.53 -16.83
CA CYS A 410 -36.38 5.11 -18.23
C CYS A 410 -36.97 6.23 -19.10
N SER A 411 -36.10 7.02 -19.72
CA SER A 411 -36.44 8.11 -20.63
C SER A 411 -35.54 8.11 -21.87
N CYS A 412 -35.84 8.98 -22.83
CA CYS A 412 -35.03 9.15 -24.04
C CYS A 412 -33.60 9.65 -23.75
N GLU A 413 -33.35 10.27 -22.59
CA GLU A 413 -32.04 10.75 -22.18
C GLU A 413 -31.07 9.63 -21.83
N LEU A 414 -31.54 8.42 -21.54
CA LEU A 414 -30.71 7.26 -21.20
C LEU A 414 -30.34 6.39 -22.43
N THR A 415 -30.83 6.75 -23.62
CA THR A 415 -30.74 5.92 -24.85
C THR A 415 -29.31 5.71 -25.37
N TRP A 416 -28.37 6.56 -24.98
CA TRP A 416 -26.95 6.44 -25.30
C TRP A 416 -26.24 5.36 -24.45
N PHE A 417 -26.71 5.12 -23.22
CA PHE A 417 -26.01 4.30 -22.22
C PHE A 417 -25.80 2.83 -22.65
N PRO A 418 -26.79 2.14 -23.28
CA PRO A 418 -26.57 0.78 -23.81
C PRO A 418 -25.44 0.70 -24.83
N ARG A 419 -25.23 1.76 -25.62
CA ARG A 419 -24.13 1.84 -26.60
C ARG A 419 -22.78 1.99 -25.90
N LEU A 420 -22.68 2.88 -24.91
CA LEU A 420 -21.47 2.99 -24.07
C LEU A 420 -21.10 1.61 -23.49
N LEU A 421 -22.05 0.90 -22.87
CA LEU A 421 -21.76 -0.40 -22.27
C LEU A 421 -21.26 -1.44 -23.29
N GLN A 422 -21.78 -1.42 -24.51
CA GLN A 422 -21.32 -2.31 -25.58
C GLN A 422 -19.91 -1.92 -26.05
N ASP A 423 -19.63 -0.62 -26.20
CA ASP A 423 -18.33 -0.11 -26.62
C ASP A 423 -17.25 -0.37 -25.56
N LEU A 424 -17.58 -0.23 -24.28
CA LEU A 424 -16.70 -0.60 -23.15
C LEU A 424 -16.42 -2.11 -23.11
N LYS A 425 -17.45 -2.95 -23.28
CA LYS A 425 -17.26 -4.41 -23.36
C LYS A 425 -16.40 -4.85 -24.54
N ASN A 426 -16.48 -4.13 -25.67
CA ASN A 426 -15.64 -4.40 -26.84
C ASN A 426 -14.17 -3.99 -26.62
N ARG A 427 -13.89 -3.12 -25.64
CA ARG A 427 -12.52 -2.68 -25.28
C ARG A 427 -11.84 -3.61 -24.27
N ASP A 428 -12.60 -4.32 -23.43
CA ASP A 428 -12.08 -5.16 -22.34
C ASP A 428 -12.94 -6.41 -22.07
N ASP A 429 -12.42 -7.60 -22.41
CA ASP A 429 -13.12 -8.88 -22.32
C ASP A 429 -13.32 -9.37 -20.86
N GLU A 430 -12.48 -8.96 -19.91
CA GLU A 430 -12.62 -9.36 -18.50
C GLU A 430 -13.77 -8.62 -17.80
N MET A 431 -14.22 -7.50 -18.38
CA MET A 431 -15.11 -6.54 -17.75
C MET A 431 -16.60 -6.84 -17.98
N ALA A 432 -16.99 -8.11 -17.79
CA ALA A 432 -18.38 -8.49 -17.67
C ALA A 432 -18.99 -7.88 -16.37
N GLN A 433 -19.58 -6.69 -16.48
CA GLN A 433 -20.30 -6.01 -15.39
C GLN A 433 -21.19 -7.00 -14.63
N LYS A 434 -20.81 -7.33 -13.39
CA LYS A 434 -21.53 -8.29 -12.54
C LYS A 434 -22.98 -7.86 -12.30
N ASN A 435 -23.21 -6.55 -12.19
CA ASN A 435 -24.51 -5.94 -12.00
C ASN A 435 -24.90 -5.15 -13.25
N LYS A 436 -26.15 -5.31 -13.69
CA LYS A 436 -26.70 -4.53 -14.81
C LYS A 436 -27.51 -3.36 -14.25
N PRO A 437 -27.25 -2.11 -14.67
CA PRO A 437 -28.04 -0.98 -14.22
C PRO A 437 -29.49 -1.12 -14.70
N ALA A 438 -30.41 -0.68 -13.85
CA ALA A 438 -31.84 -0.70 -14.11
C ALA A 438 -32.43 0.70 -14.00
N CYS A 439 -33.48 0.97 -14.76
CA CYS A 439 -34.28 2.19 -14.70
C CYS A 439 -35.75 1.83 -14.40
N LEU A 440 -36.48 2.78 -13.81
CA LEU A 440 -37.92 2.71 -13.56
C LEU A 440 -38.67 3.40 -14.70
N MET A 441 -39.61 2.69 -15.33
CA MET A 441 -40.54 3.28 -16.29
C MET A 441 -41.74 3.89 -15.54
N PRO A 442 -41.94 5.23 -15.54
CA PRO A 442 -42.95 5.87 -14.69
C PRO A 442 -44.39 5.44 -15.02
N ILE A 443 -44.68 5.21 -16.31
CA ILE A 443 -46.02 4.87 -16.82
C ILE A 443 -46.49 3.50 -16.30
N GLU A 444 -45.56 2.54 -16.15
CA GLU A 444 -45.86 1.15 -15.74
C GLU A 444 -45.46 0.87 -14.28
N ASN A 445 -44.81 1.83 -13.60
CA ASN A 445 -44.12 1.65 -12.32
C ASN A 445 -43.25 0.37 -12.28
N ARG A 446 -42.57 0.08 -13.40
CA ARG A 446 -41.85 -1.18 -13.64
C ARG A 446 -40.38 -0.93 -13.92
N GLN A 447 -39.51 -1.72 -13.29
CA GLN A 447 -38.08 -1.70 -13.56
C GLN A 447 -37.72 -2.47 -14.84
N TYR A 448 -36.75 -1.92 -15.57
CA TYR A 448 -36.14 -2.48 -16.78
C TYR A 448 -34.62 -2.37 -16.68
N TYR A 449 -33.88 -3.39 -17.13
CA TYR A 449 -32.44 -3.22 -17.34
C TYR A 449 -32.21 -2.22 -18.47
N VAL A 450 -31.24 -1.31 -18.29
CA VAL A 450 -30.97 -0.24 -19.26
C VAL A 450 -30.62 -0.80 -20.64
N GLN A 451 -29.89 -1.93 -20.70
CA GLN A 451 -29.56 -2.61 -21.96
C GLN A 451 -30.78 -3.16 -22.73
N THR A 452 -31.94 -3.32 -22.08
CA THR A 452 -33.15 -3.94 -22.65
C THR A 452 -34.40 -3.10 -22.39
N MET A 453 -34.25 -1.78 -22.24
CA MET A 453 -35.39 -0.88 -22.02
C MET A 453 -36.22 -0.70 -23.31
N PRO A 454 -37.57 -0.70 -23.22
CA PRO A 454 -38.42 -0.71 -24.41
C PRO A 454 -38.56 0.69 -25.03
N LEU A 455 -37.68 1.00 -26.00
CA LEU A 455 -37.61 2.31 -26.68
C LEU A 455 -38.96 2.77 -27.27
N GLU A 456 -39.71 1.86 -27.88
CA GLU A 456 -41.02 2.13 -28.49
C GLU A 456 -42.03 2.70 -27.48
N LYS A 457 -42.02 2.20 -26.24
CA LYS A 457 -42.92 2.64 -25.17
C LYS A 457 -42.58 4.02 -24.61
N MET A 458 -41.34 4.47 -24.79
CA MET A 458 -40.89 5.79 -24.33
C MET A 458 -41.22 6.90 -25.34
N ASN A 459 -41.79 6.55 -26.51
CA ASN A 459 -42.16 7.48 -27.58
C ASN A 459 -41.03 8.45 -27.95
N CYS A 460 -39.79 7.94 -28.01
CA CYS A 460 -38.60 8.71 -28.38
C CYS A 460 -38.64 9.07 -29.86
N GLY A 461 -39.33 10.16 -30.18
CA GLY A 461 -39.61 10.57 -31.56
C GLY A 461 -38.36 10.91 -32.37
N GLY A 462 -38.12 10.15 -33.43
CA GLY A 462 -37.53 10.62 -34.69
C GLY A 462 -36.05 11.04 -34.72
N LYS A 463 -35.36 11.25 -33.59
CA LYS A 463 -33.90 11.21 -33.55
C LYS A 463 -33.48 9.76 -33.60
N ASN A 464 -33.38 9.22 -34.82
CA ASN A 464 -33.14 7.82 -35.08
C ASN A 464 -31.97 7.27 -34.26
N ALA A 465 -32.27 6.27 -33.43
CA ALA A 465 -31.33 5.22 -33.09
C ALA A 465 -31.09 4.36 -34.36
N SER A 466 -30.30 4.90 -35.30
CA SER A 466 -29.67 4.16 -36.38
C SER A 466 -28.19 4.56 -36.44
N PRO A 467 -27.28 3.66 -36.85
CA PRO A 467 -25.87 3.82 -36.55
C PRO A 467 -25.26 4.91 -37.42
N SER A 468 -25.00 6.09 -36.84
CA SER A 468 -23.92 6.94 -37.33
C SER A 468 -22.60 6.19 -37.09
N PRO A 469 -21.88 5.77 -38.16
CA PRO A 469 -20.46 5.49 -37.99
C PRO A 469 -19.79 6.80 -37.56
N ILE A 470 -18.81 6.69 -36.67
CA ILE A 470 -17.89 7.80 -36.41
C ILE A 470 -17.31 8.22 -37.77
N PRO A 471 -17.37 9.50 -38.16
CA PRO A 471 -16.75 9.92 -39.41
C PRO A 471 -15.25 9.61 -39.33
N GLN A 472 -14.75 8.74 -40.21
CA GLN A 472 -13.36 8.24 -40.22
C GLN A 472 -12.29 9.32 -40.47
N ASN A 473 -12.67 10.61 -40.46
CA ASN A 473 -11.79 11.75 -40.69
C ASN A 473 -11.10 12.28 -39.42
N LEU A 474 -11.52 11.90 -38.21
CA LEU A 474 -10.73 12.17 -36.99
C LEU A 474 -9.51 11.23 -36.84
N LEU A 475 -9.53 10.06 -37.50
CA LEU A 475 -8.35 9.19 -37.67
C LEU A 475 -7.32 9.72 -38.69
N ARG A 476 -7.50 10.93 -39.24
CA ARG A 476 -6.54 11.56 -40.17
C ARG A 476 -5.94 12.90 -39.72
N MET A 477 -6.39 13.52 -38.63
CA MET A 477 -5.73 14.73 -38.11
C MET A 477 -4.58 14.44 -37.12
N ASN A 478 -4.58 13.30 -36.43
CA ASN A 478 -3.42 12.86 -35.64
C ASN A 478 -2.30 12.20 -36.46
N ALA A 479 -2.50 12.02 -37.78
CA ALA A 479 -1.45 11.54 -38.70
C ALA A 479 -0.60 12.67 -39.31
N PHE A 480 -1.01 13.95 -39.17
CA PHE A 480 -0.26 15.11 -39.65
C PHE A 480 0.57 15.81 -38.55
N ALA A 481 0.31 15.52 -37.28
CA ALA A 481 1.12 16.02 -36.16
C ALA A 481 2.42 15.21 -35.95
N LEU A 482 2.51 13.98 -36.45
CA LEU A 482 3.68 13.11 -36.29
C LEU A 482 4.72 13.17 -37.44
N SER A 483 4.52 14.02 -38.45
CA SER A 483 5.39 14.11 -39.63
C SER A 483 6.24 15.39 -39.73
N ILE A 484 6.12 16.31 -38.77
CA ILE A 484 6.89 17.58 -38.75
C ILE A 484 8.11 17.53 -37.80
N PHE A 485 8.22 16.51 -36.94
CA PHE A 485 9.32 16.39 -35.96
C PHE A 485 10.57 15.63 -36.44
N THR A 486 10.71 15.36 -37.73
CA THR A 486 11.83 14.55 -38.29
C THR A 486 12.68 15.25 -39.35
N VAL A 487 12.59 16.58 -39.50
CA VAL A 487 13.47 17.36 -40.41
C VAL A 487 13.96 18.68 -39.80
N VAL A 488 14.49 18.65 -38.56
CA VAL A 488 15.45 19.67 -38.06
C VAL A 488 16.55 18.98 -37.24
N SER A 489 17.28 18.07 -37.87
CA SER A 489 18.49 17.47 -37.29
C SER A 489 19.49 17.01 -38.37
N ARG A 490 19.70 17.87 -39.38
CA ARG A 490 20.82 17.83 -40.34
C ARG A 490 20.89 19.12 -41.17
N PHE A 491 21.32 20.21 -40.53
CA PHE A 491 22.32 21.15 -41.03
C PHE A 491 22.84 21.99 -39.86
#